data_AF-I2H9G7-F1
#
_entry.id   AF-I2H9G7-F1
#
_cell.length_a   1.000
_cell.length_b   1.000
_cell.length_c   1.000
_cell.angle_alpha   90.00
_cell.angle_beta   90.00
_cell.angle_gamma   90.00
#
_symmetry.space_group_name_H-M   'P 1'
#
loop_
_entity.id
_entity.type
_entity.pdbx_description
1 polymer ?
#
loop_
_entity_poly.entity_id
_entity_poly.type
_entity_poly.pdbx_seq_one_letter_code
_entity_poly.pdbx_strand_id
1 'polypeptide(L)'
;MKPVVSTGNAWFCTVLSAFGVVILSVIGHLFSISHESMVGSINDPEDGPAVAHTVYLAALVYLMFFIFCGFQVYLTRRKPSIELR
;
A
#
# COMPACT_ATOMS: atom_id res chain seq x y z
N MET A 1 -22.61 0.49 11.42
CA MET A 1 -21.63 1.51 11.85
C MET A 1 -21.55 2.62 10.81
N LYS A 2 -21.56 3.90 11.19
CA LYS A 2 -21.35 5.01 10.23
C LYS A 2 -19.92 4.94 9.68
N PRO A 3 -19.70 5.01 8.35
CA PRO A 3 -18.35 5.04 7.80
C PRO A 3 -17.64 6.31 8.29
N VAL A 4 -16.40 6.17 8.77
CA VAL A 4 -15.57 7.28 9.28
C VAL A 4 -15.01 8.12 8.13
N VAL A 5 -14.85 7.52 6.95
CA VAL A 5 -14.28 8.15 5.75
C VAL A 5 -15.32 8.12 4.62
N SER A 6 -15.35 9.15 3.79
CA SER A 6 -16.21 9.20 2.60
C SER A 6 -15.95 8.00 1.68
N THR A 7 -17.01 7.42 1.12
CA THR A 7 -16.94 6.21 0.27
C THR A 7 -15.97 6.35 -0.90
N GLY A 8 -15.90 7.54 -1.52
CA GLY A 8 -14.97 7.81 -2.62
C GLY A 8 -13.50 7.78 -2.19
N ASN A 9 -13.20 8.39 -1.04
CA ASN A 9 -11.84 8.44 -0.50
C ASN A 9 -11.38 7.05 -0.01
N ALA A 10 -12.28 6.26 0.59
CA ALA A 10 -11.99 4.90 1.01
C ALA A 10 -11.66 3.98 -0.18
N TRP A 11 -12.42 4.09 -1.28
CA TRP A 11 -12.14 3.35 -2.51
C TRP A 11 -10.77 3.70 -3.10
N PHE A 12 -10.48 5.00 -3.23
CA PHE A 12 -9.19 5.47 -3.72
C PHE A 12 -8.02 5.00 -2.85
N CYS A 13 -8.16 5.10 -1.52
CA CYS A 13 -7.19 4.58 -0.56
C CYS A 13 -6.93 3.09 -0.75
N THR A 14 -7.97 2.27 -0.92
CA THR A 14 -7.82 0.82 -1.13
C THR A 14 -7.06 0.52 -2.41
N VAL A 15 -7.37 1.20 -3.52
CA VAL A 15 -6.69 1.00 -4.81
C VAL A 15 -5.22 1.39 -4.71
N LEU A 16 -4.92 2.60 -4.21
CA LEU A 16 -3.53 3.04 -4.04
C LEU A 16 -2.74 2.12 -3.12
N SER A 17 -3.35 1.67 -2.03
CA SER A 17 -2.70 0.77 -1.08
C SER A 17 -2.43 -0.61 -1.69
N ALA A 18 -3.32 -1.12 -2.53
CA ALA A 18 -3.10 -2.37 -3.27
C ALA A 18 -1.89 -2.27 -4.22
N PHE A 19 -1.82 -1.20 -5.02
CA PHE A 19 -0.67 -0.96 -5.89
C PHE A 19 0.62 -0.71 -5.09
N GLY A 20 0.53 0.04 -3.98
CA GLY A 20 1.66 0.31 -3.11
C GLY A 20 2.30 -0.96 -2.56
N VAL A 21 1.49 -1.91 -2.05
CA VAL A 21 2.01 -3.20 -1.56
C VAL A 21 2.70 -4.00 -2.67
N VAL A 22 2.08 -4.09 -3.85
CA VAL A 22 2.63 -4.86 -4.97
C VAL A 22 3.94 -4.25 -5.48
N ILE A 23 3.98 -2.94 -5.71
CA ILE A 23 5.16 -2.26 -6.26
C ILE A 23 6.30 -2.28 -5.24
N LEU A 24 6.03 -1.94 -3.98
CA LEU A 24 7.07 -1.90 -2.94
C LEU A 24 7.61 -3.28 -2.59
N SER A 25 6.80 -4.34 -2.65
CA SER A 25 7.30 -5.71 -2.44
C SER A 25 8.27 -6.14 -3.53
N VAL A 26 7.99 -5.84 -4.80
CA VAL A 26 8.89 -6.12 -5.93
C VAL A 26 10.18 -5.30 -5.81
N ILE A 27 10.06 -4.00 -5.49
CA ILE A 27 11.23 -3.12 -5.31
C ILE A 27 12.08 -3.58 -4.11
N GLY A 28 11.45 -3.92 -2.98
CA GLY A 28 12.15 -4.44 -1.80
C GLY A 28 12.91 -5.73 -2.11
N HIS A 29 12.33 -6.62 -2.92
CA HIS A 29 13.03 -7.80 -3.41
C HIS A 29 14.22 -7.42 -4.31
N LEU A 30 14.04 -6.45 -5.21
CA LEU A 30 15.09 -5.99 -6.14
C LEU A 30 16.30 -5.37 -5.41
N PHE A 31 16.05 -4.61 -4.35
CA PHE A 31 17.10 -4.10 -3.45
C PHE A 31 17.76 -5.22 -2.62
N SER A 32 17.03 -6.27 -2.25
CA SER A 32 17.59 -7.39 -1.47
C SER A 32 18.57 -8.26 -2.27
N ILE A 33 18.38 -8.35 -3.59
CA ILE A 33 19.30 -9.06 -4.48
C ILE A 33 20.38 -8.14 -5.07
N SER A 34 20.45 -6.88 -4.62
CA SER A 34 21.39 -5.87 -5.12
C SER A 34 21.41 -5.79 -6.66
N HIS A 35 20.22 -5.69 -7.27
CA HIS A 35 20.12 -5.64 -8.73
C HIS A 35 20.75 -4.35 -9.29
N GLU A 36 21.46 -4.46 -10.41
CA GLU A 36 22.20 -3.37 -11.05
C GLU A 36 21.34 -2.14 -11.37
N SER A 37 20.03 -2.30 -11.55
CA SER A 37 19.12 -1.18 -11.81
C SER A 37 18.80 -0.31 -10.60
N MET A 38 19.13 -0.77 -9.38
CA MET A 38 18.81 -0.09 -8.11
C MET A 38 20.04 0.28 -7.28
N VAL A 39 21.17 -0.42 -7.49
CA VAL A 39 22.44 -0.22 -6.77
C VAL A 39 23.66 -0.19 -7.71
N GLY A 40 23.45 -0.06 -9.02
CA GLY A 40 24.53 -0.14 -10.02
C GLY A 40 25.15 1.20 -10.41
N SER A 41 24.52 2.33 -10.08
CA SER A 41 25.05 3.67 -10.38
C SER A 41 25.88 4.21 -9.22
N ILE A 42 26.83 5.08 -9.54
CA ILE A 42 27.63 5.83 -8.54
C ILE A 42 26.80 6.76 -7.64
N ASN A 43 25.57 7.07 -8.06
CA ASN A 43 24.63 7.90 -7.29
C ASN A 43 23.59 7.05 -6.53
N ASP A 44 23.61 5.72 -6.70
CA ASP A 44 22.69 4.81 -6.03
C ASP A 44 23.20 4.44 -4.63
N PRO A 45 22.32 4.07 -3.69
CA PRO A 45 22.72 3.66 -2.35
C PRO A 45 23.62 2.42 -2.39
N GLU A 46 24.78 2.51 -1.75
CA GLU A 46 25.75 1.41 -1.64
C GLU A 46 25.19 0.24 -0.79
N ASP A 47 24.39 0.58 0.23
CA ASP A 47 23.75 -0.37 1.15
C ASP A 47 22.33 -0.77 0.69
N GLY A 48 22.24 -1.54 -0.40
CA GLY A 48 20.97 -2.13 -0.88
C GLY A 48 20.11 -2.81 0.19
N PRO A 49 20.68 -3.62 1.11
CA PRO A 49 19.93 -4.28 2.18
C PRO A 49 19.29 -3.31 3.20
N ALA A 50 19.94 -2.18 3.49
CA ALA A 50 19.41 -1.19 4.42
C ALA A 50 18.17 -0.50 3.80
N VAL A 51 18.24 -0.15 2.52
CA VAL A 51 17.11 0.41 1.78
C VAL A 51 15.98 -0.61 1.67
N ALA A 52 16.29 -1.88 1.34
CA ALA A 52 15.31 -2.95 1.27
C ALA A 52 14.47 -3.05 2.57
N HIS A 53 15.12 -2.97 3.73
CA HIS A 53 14.43 -3.03 5.02
C HIS A 53 13.41 -1.89 5.21
N THR A 54 13.76 -0.68 4.81
CA THR A 54 12.84 0.48 4.86
C THR A 54 11.67 0.32 3.89
N VAL A 55 11.93 -0.21 2.69
CA VAL A 55 10.90 -0.46 1.67
C VAL A 55 9.93 -1.55 2.12
N TYR A 56 10.42 -2.62 2.75
CA TYR A 56 9.55 -3.65 3.34
C TYR A 56 8.67 -3.11 4.47
N LEU A 57 9.21 -2.24 5.33
CA LEU A 57 8.40 -1.55 6.34
C LEU A 57 7.33 -0.66 5.71
N ALA A 58 7.66 0.08 4.64
CA ALA A 58 6.68 0.86 3.90
C ALA A 58 5.58 -0.02 3.29
N ALA A 59 5.94 -1.16 2.68
CA ALA A 59 4.98 -2.12 2.16
C ALA A 59 4.02 -2.64 3.24
N LEU A 60 4.52 -2.89 4.46
CA LEU A 60 3.70 -3.30 5.60
C LEU A 60 2.70 -2.21 5.99
N VAL A 61 3.12 -0.94 6.00
CA VAL A 61 2.23 0.20 6.29
C VAL A 61 1.11 0.30 5.24
N TYR A 62 1.43 0.16 3.94
CA TYR A 62 0.41 0.13 2.89
C TYR A 62 -0.53 -1.07 3.02
N LEU A 63 -0.05 -2.22 3.49
CA LEU A 63 -0.88 -3.39 3.76
C LEU A 63 -1.88 -3.11 4.89
N MET A 64 -1.46 -2.44 5.96
CA MET A 64 -2.35 -1.98 7.03
C MET A 64 -3.44 -1.04 6.51
N PHE A 65 -3.07 -0.06 5.66
CA PHE A 65 -4.05 0.83 5.01
C PHE A 65 -4.99 0.07 4.08
N PHE A 66 -4.50 -0.92 3.34
CA PHE A 66 -5.32 -1.75 2.47
C PHE A 66 -6.39 -2.49 3.26
N ILE A 67 -6.03 -3.13 4.38
CA ILE A 67 -6.98 -3.83 5.25
C ILE A 67 -7.99 -2.85 5.85
N PHE A 68 -7.53 -1.72 6.38
CA PHE A 68 -8.40 -0.74 7.02
C PHE A 68 -9.38 -0.10 6.03
N CYS A 69 -8.89 0.46 4.93
CA CYS A 69 -9.73 1.07 3.88
C CYS A 69 -10.62 0.02 3.21
N GLY A 70 -10.11 -1.20 2.97
CA GLY A 70 -10.88 -2.32 2.44
C GLY A 70 -12.05 -2.73 3.35
N PHE A 71 -11.82 -2.79 4.67
CA PHE A 71 -12.88 -3.06 5.64
C PHE A 71 -13.96 -1.96 5.65
N GLN A 72 -13.56 -0.69 5.53
CA GLN A 72 -14.51 0.42 5.41
C GLN A 72 -15.35 0.37 4.13
N VAL A 73 -14.74 0.03 2.99
CA VAL A 73 -15.46 -0.19 1.72
C VAL A 73 -16.45 -1.36 1.86
N TYR A 74 -16.02 -2.47 2.48
CA TYR A 74 -16.87 -3.63 2.73
C TYR A 74 -18.08 -3.29 3.61
N LEU A 75 -17.87 -2.60 4.73
CA LEU A 75 -18.95 -2.15 5.62
C LEU A 75 -19.90 -1.16 4.93
N THR A 76 -19.37 -0.31 4.05
CA THR A 76 -20.19 0.63 3.27
C THR A 76 -21.09 -0.10 2.28
N ARG A 77 -20.57 -1.13 1.58
CA ARG A 77 -21.38 -1.97 0.67
C ARG A 77 -22.42 -2.81 1.39
N ARG A 78 -22.15 -3.22 2.64
CA ARG A 78 -23.06 -4.00 3.49
C ARG A 78 -24.16 -3.15 4.15
N LYS A 79 -24.09 -1.82 4.08
CA LYS A 79 -25.23 -0.97 4.39
C LYS A 79 -26.12 -0.89 3.15
N PRO A 80 -27.26 -1.60 3.09
CA PRO A 80 -28.31 -1.19 2.17
C PRO A 80 -28.69 0.22 2.60
N SER A 81 -28.39 1.22 1.78
CA SER A 81 -29.06 2.51 1.86
C SER A 81 -30.53 2.24 1.52
N ILE A 82 -31.29 1.79 2.51
CA ILE A 82 -32.70 2.12 2.63
C ILE A 82 -32.72 3.61 3.04
N GLU A 83 -32.18 4.48 2.19
CA GLU A 83 -32.53 5.89 2.22
C GLU A 83 -33.88 5.95 1.49
N LEU A 84 -34.95 5.93 2.29
CA LEU A 84 -36.21 6.54 1.89
C LEU A 84 -35.89 8.02 1.63
N ARG A 85 -35.68 8.38 0.37
CA ARG A 85 -35.83 9.75 -0.11
C ARG A 85 -36.84 9.77 -1.23
#